data_AF-A0AAP0BDE9-F1
#
_entry.id   AF-A0AAP0BDE9-F1
#
_cell.length_a   1.000
_cell.length_b   1.000
_cell.length_c   1.000
_cell.angle_alpha   90.00
_cell.angle_beta   90.00
_cell.angle_gamma   90.00
#
_symmetry.space_group_name_H-M   'P 1'
#
loop_
_entity.id
_entity.type
_entity.pdbx_description
1 polymer ?
#
loop_
_entity_poly.entity_id
_entity_poly.type
_entity_poly.pdbx_seq_one_letter_code
_entity_poly.pdbx_strand_id
1 'polypeptide(L)'
;MGYLKPYPDTRYHLADYARGSRPVRGRQEHFNKAHSSLRSVIERTFGVWKKKWRILSKMPQYTFKKQRSIVLATMALHNYIRRHPSRWDPEFNACDADEASYVPLVDENPAAEDDIESDVGDVVGAEYMSAVRDSIAEEIYMTRR
;
A
#
# COMPACT_ATOMS: atom_id res chain seq x y z
N MET A 1 -15.55 0.75 10.37
CA MET A 1 -14.68 1.60 9.50
C MET A 1 -14.36 0.76 8.28
N GLY A 2 -14.86 1.14 7.11
CA GLY A 2 -14.62 0.38 5.87
C GLY A 2 -13.30 0.75 5.19
N TYR A 3 -12.85 -0.08 4.25
CA TYR A 3 -11.68 0.19 3.41
C TYR A 3 -12.11 0.80 2.07
N LEU A 4 -11.24 1.62 1.45
CA LEU A 4 -11.45 2.18 0.11
C LEU A 4 -11.20 1.10 -0.95
N LYS A 5 -12.23 0.32 -1.28
CA LYS A 5 -12.09 -0.74 -2.28
C LYS A 5 -11.88 -0.18 -3.70
N PRO A 6 -11.01 -0.79 -4.52
CA PRO A 6 -10.96 -0.49 -5.95
C PRO A 6 -12.32 -0.70 -6.64
N TYR A 7 -12.50 -0.10 -7.81
CA TYR A 7 -13.64 -0.45 -8.66
C TYR A 7 -13.44 -1.87 -9.20
N PRO A 8 -14.44 -2.76 -9.09
CA PRO A 8 -14.39 -4.08 -9.71
C PRO A 8 -14.42 -3.93 -11.25
N ASP A 9 -14.04 -4.99 -11.96
CA ASP A 9 -14.10 -5.09 -13.43
C ASP A 9 -13.38 -3.97 -14.19
N THR A 10 -12.49 -3.25 -13.51
CA THR A 10 -11.65 -2.20 -14.09
C THR A 10 -10.20 -2.48 -13.81
N ARG A 11 -9.35 -2.01 -14.71
CA ARG A 11 -7.92 -2.25 -14.68
C ARG A 11 -7.32 -1.75 -13.35
N TYR A 12 -6.47 -2.55 -12.71
CA TYR A 12 -5.98 -2.22 -11.36
C TYR A 12 -4.46 -2.25 -11.24
N HIS A 13 -3.80 -3.28 -11.78
CA HIS A 13 -2.37 -3.47 -11.57
C HIS A 13 -1.53 -2.43 -12.33
N LEU A 14 -0.52 -1.86 -11.65
CA LEU A 14 0.40 -0.88 -12.23
C LEU A 14 1.12 -1.42 -13.47
N ALA A 15 1.49 -2.70 -13.47
CA ALA A 15 2.14 -3.37 -14.59
C ALA A 15 1.28 -3.32 -15.86
N ASP A 16 -0.04 -3.44 -15.73
CA ASP A 16 -0.93 -3.29 -16.87
C ASP A 16 -0.77 -1.89 -17.49
N TYR A 17 -0.54 -0.85 -16.65
CA TYR A 17 -0.52 0.57 -17.06
C TYR A 17 0.79 0.94 -17.73
N ALA A 18 1.87 0.28 -17.35
CA ALA A 18 3.16 0.38 -18.02
C ALA A 18 3.20 -0.42 -19.32
N ARG A 19 2.60 -1.62 -19.36
CA ARG A 19 2.67 -2.54 -20.51
C ARG A 19 1.65 -2.21 -21.61
N GLY A 20 0.49 -1.66 -21.26
CA GLY A 20 -0.58 -1.38 -22.21
C GLY A 20 -0.43 -0.03 -22.90
N SER A 21 -0.44 -0.01 -24.23
CA SER A 21 -0.47 1.22 -25.04
C SER A 21 -1.77 2.03 -24.94
N ARG A 22 -2.79 1.50 -24.26
CA ARG A 22 -4.08 2.18 -24.11
C ARG A 22 -4.02 3.22 -22.97
N PRO A 23 -4.49 4.46 -23.21
CA PRO A 23 -4.59 5.46 -22.16
C PRO A 23 -5.59 5.03 -21.08
N VAL A 24 -5.44 5.57 -19.88
CA VAL A 24 -6.36 5.37 -18.75
C VAL A 24 -7.73 5.94 -19.10
N ARG A 25 -8.81 5.18 -18.91
CA ARG A 25 -10.17 5.58 -19.33
C ARG A 25 -11.12 5.78 -18.17
N GLY A 26 -11.82 6.92 -18.20
CA GLY A 26 -12.88 7.24 -17.25
C GLY A 26 -12.39 7.40 -15.81
N ARG A 27 -13.31 7.78 -14.93
CA ARG A 27 -13.00 8.09 -13.52
C ARG A 27 -12.50 6.88 -12.74
N GLN A 28 -13.07 5.71 -13.01
CA GLN A 28 -12.78 4.48 -12.27
C GLN A 28 -11.36 3.97 -12.50
N GLU A 29 -10.86 3.93 -13.75
CA GLU A 29 -9.46 3.53 -13.98
C GLU A 29 -8.47 4.58 -13.47
N HIS A 30 -8.83 5.88 -13.50
CA HIS A 30 -7.99 6.92 -12.90
C HIS A 30 -7.87 6.74 -11.38
N PHE A 31 -8.99 6.46 -10.70
CA PHE A 31 -9.00 6.10 -9.30
C PHE A 31 -8.18 4.84 -9.05
N ASN A 32 -8.44 3.75 -9.76
CA ASN A 32 -7.75 2.47 -9.56
C ASN A 32 -6.23 2.59 -9.78
N LYS A 33 -5.79 3.35 -10.79
CA LYS A 33 -4.36 3.64 -11.01
C LYS A 33 -3.75 4.44 -9.87
N ALA A 34 -4.44 5.47 -9.38
CA ALA A 34 -3.96 6.25 -8.24
C ALA A 34 -3.91 5.42 -6.95
N HIS A 35 -4.95 4.62 -6.73
CA HIS A 35 -5.06 3.69 -5.60
C HIS A 35 -3.93 2.65 -5.62
N SER A 36 -3.70 1.99 -6.76
CA SER A 36 -2.63 0.98 -6.88
C SER A 36 -1.24 1.61 -6.80
N SER A 37 -1.06 2.84 -7.31
CA SER A 37 0.17 3.62 -7.14
C SER A 37 0.47 3.93 -5.66
N LEU A 38 -0.51 4.46 -4.93
CA LEU A 38 -0.37 4.73 -3.50
C LEU A 38 -0.11 3.44 -2.71
N ARG A 39 -0.86 2.37 -3.00
CA ARG A 39 -0.67 1.07 -2.37
C ARG A 39 0.75 0.56 -2.60
N SER A 40 1.27 0.64 -3.83
CA SER A 40 2.65 0.24 -4.15
C SER A 40 3.68 1.03 -3.35
N VAL A 41 3.51 2.35 -3.17
CA VAL A 41 4.40 3.17 -2.33
C VAL A 41 4.37 2.68 -0.87
N ILE A 42 3.19 2.41 -0.33
CA ILE A 42 3.02 1.91 1.05
C ILE A 42 3.71 0.55 1.21
N GLU A 43 3.36 -0.42 0.36
CA GLU A 43 3.89 -1.79 0.42
C GLU A 43 5.42 -1.84 0.26
N ARG A 44 5.96 -1.07 -0.69
CA ARG A 44 7.42 -0.93 -0.87
C ARG A 44 8.10 -0.34 0.36
N THR A 45 7.51 0.70 0.97
CA THR A 45 8.05 1.32 2.18
C THR A 45 8.14 0.30 3.32
N PHE A 46 7.07 -0.47 3.55
CA PHE A 46 7.08 -1.56 4.54
C PHE A 46 8.05 -2.69 4.15
N GLY A 47 8.19 -3.01 2.86
CA GLY A 47 9.14 -3.99 2.35
C GLY A 47 10.58 -3.63 2.66
N VAL A 48 11.00 -2.39 2.36
CA VAL A 48 12.34 -1.86 2.71
C VAL A 48 12.55 -1.87 4.21
N TRP A 49 11.55 -1.41 4.97
CA TRP A 49 11.62 -1.37 6.43
C TRP A 49 11.84 -2.77 7.02
N LYS A 50 11.06 -3.77 6.59
CA LYS A 50 11.24 -5.18 7.02
C LYS A 50 12.59 -5.75 6.58
N LYS A 51 13.03 -5.49 5.33
CA LYS A 51 14.32 -5.96 4.79
C LYS A 51 15.50 -5.40 5.59
N LYS A 52 15.46 -4.11 5.91
CA LYS A 52 16.52 -3.42 6.66
C LYS A 52 16.59 -3.85 8.12
N TRP A 53 15.44 -3.97 8.76
CA TRP A 53 15.34 -4.36 10.17
C TRP A 53 14.91 -5.82 10.30
N ARG A 54 15.85 -6.75 10.12
CA ARG A 54 15.59 -8.21 10.12
C ARG A 54 14.85 -8.73 11.37
N ILE A 55 14.92 -8.03 12.50
CA ILE A 55 14.15 -8.34 13.71
C ILE A 55 12.64 -8.26 13.49
N LEU A 56 12.18 -7.48 12.51
CA LEU A 56 10.78 -7.36 12.13
C LEU A 56 10.31 -8.56 11.30
N SER A 57 11.21 -9.21 10.55
CA SER A 57 10.87 -10.40 9.74
C SER A 57 10.66 -11.65 10.59
N LYS A 58 11.44 -11.79 11.67
CA LYS A 58 11.34 -12.92 12.61
C LYS A 58 11.41 -12.38 14.03
N MET A 59 10.29 -11.84 14.51
CA MET A 59 10.25 -11.23 15.84
C MET A 59 10.36 -12.33 16.91
N PRO A 60 11.36 -12.26 17.82
CA PRO A 60 11.42 -13.18 18.95
C PRO A 60 10.20 -13.04 19.85
N GLN A 61 9.94 -14.06 20.67
CA GLN A 61 8.86 -14.10 21.66
C GLN A 61 9.16 -13.15 22.84
N TYR A 62 9.14 -11.86 22.57
CA TYR A 62 9.17 -10.82 23.58
C TYR A 62 7.76 -10.50 24.06
N THR A 63 7.65 -9.89 25.23
CA THR A 63 6.38 -9.32 25.69
C THR A 63 5.85 -8.30 24.67
N PHE A 64 4.52 -8.18 24.56
CA PHE A 64 3.88 -7.25 23.63
C PHE A 64 4.43 -5.81 23.76
N LYS A 65 4.67 -5.35 25.00
CA LYS A 65 5.27 -4.05 25.28
C LYS A 65 6.64 -3.87 24.61
N LYS A 66 7.47 -4.92 24.63
CA LYS A 66 8.80 -4.90 24.01
C LYS A 66 8.71 -5.01 22.49
N GLN A 67 7.81 -5.84 21.94
CA GLN A 67 7.54 -5.87 20.50
C GLN A 67 7.10 -4.50 19.97
N ARG A 68 6.16 -3.84 20.65
CA ARG A 68 5.73 -2.47 20.32
C ARG A 68 6.89 -1.48 20.34
N SER A 69 7.75 -1.57 21.35
CA SER A 69 8.92 -0.68 21.48
C SER A 69 9.92 -0.89 20.34
N ILE A 70 10.15 -2.14 19.92
CA ILE A 70 10.99 -2.47 18.76
C ILE A 70 10.40 -1.85 17.49
N VAL A 71 9.11 -2.03 17.25
CA VAL A 71 8.39 -1.46 16.10
C VAL A 71 8.55 0.06 16.05
N LEU A 72 8.28 0.76 17.17
CA LEU A 72 8.39 2.22 17.23
C LEU A 72 9.83 2.70 17.03
N ALA A 73 10.80 2.03 17.65
CA ALA A 73 12.22 2.39 17.52
C ALA A 73 12.71 2.23 16.07
N THR A 74 12.40 1.11 15.41
CA THR A 74 12.81 0.87 14.02
C THR A 74 12.06 1.78 13.04
N MET A 75 10.78 2.11 13.29
CA MET A 75 10.05 3.12 12.50
C MET A 75 10.71 4.50 12.61
N ALA A 76 11.01 4.95 13.83
CA ALA A 76 11.64 6.25 14.05
C ALA A 76 13.01 6.34 13.37
N LEU A 77 13.85 5.31 13.50
CA LEU A 77 15.14 5.23 12.83
C LEU A 77 14.99 5.19 11.30
N HIS A 78 14.04 4.41 10.77
CA HIS A 78 13.77 4.34 9.34
C HIS A 78 13.37 5.71 8.76
N ASN A 79 12.44 6.41 9.43
CA ASN A 79 12.00 7.75 9.03
C ASN A 79 13.14 8.77 9.13
N TYR A 80 13.97 8.67 10.16
CA TYR A 80 15.14 9.54 10.31
C TYR A 80 16.11 9.35 9.14
N ILE A 81 16.47 8.10 8.80
CA ILE A 81 17.37 7.81 7.68
C ILE A 81 16.78 8.31 6.36
N ARG A 82 15.49 8.05 6.09
CA ARG A 82 14.83 8.48 4.85
C ARG A 82 14.83 10.00 4.66
N ARG A 83 14.77 10.78 5.76
CA ARG A 83 14.82 12.24 5.72
C ARG A 83 16.23 12.82 5.54
N HIS A 84 17.28 12.00 5.69
CA HIS A 84 18.68 12.44 5.58
C HIS A 84 19.41 11.63 4.48
N PRO A 85 19.05 11.81 3.20
CA PRO A 85 19.53 11.00 2.08
C PRO A 85 20.99 11.24 1.69
N SER A 86 21.69 12.17 2.35
CA SER A 86 23.13 12.37 2.17
C SER A 86 23.96 11.13 2.56
N ARG A 87 23.33 10.12 3.16
CA ARG A 87 23.90 8.81 3.42
C ARG A 87 23.36 7.83 2.38
N TRP A 88 24.25 7.33 1.53
CA TRP A 88 23.92 6.23 0.62
C TRP A 88 23.32 5.08 1.42
N ASP A 89 22.19 4.53 0.95
CA ASP A 89 21.48 3.44 1.60
C ASP A 89 21.05 2.40 0.56
N PRO A 90 21.58 1.17 0.59
CA PRO A 90 21.35 0.19 -0.45
C PRO A 90 19.88 -0.19 -0.58
N GLU A 91 19.20 -0.35 0.56
CA GLU A 91 17.83 -0.83 0.58
C GLU A 91 16.85 0.24 0.08
N PHE A 92 17.07 1.51 0.43
CA PHE A 92 16.29 2.60 -0.15
C PHE A 92 16.60 2.80 -1.63
N ASN A 93 17.87 2.78 -2.03
CA ASN A 93 18.26 2.97 -3.43
C ASN A 93 17.69 1.88 -4.34
N ALA A 94 17.74 0.62 -3.91
CA ALA A 94 17.16 -0.49 -4.66
C ALA A 94 15.63 -0.34 -4.82
N CYS A 95 14.94 0.14 -3.79
CA CYS A 95 13.51 0.37 -3.82
C CYS A 95 13.09 1.56 -4.69
N ASP A 96 13.88 2.62 -4.71
CA ASP A 96 13.63 3.80 -5.54
C ASP A 96 13.91 3.51 -7.03
N ALA A 97 14.91 2.68 -7.34
CA ALA A 97 15.22 2.27 -8.72
C ALA A 97 14.15 1.37 -9.35
N ASP A 98 13.37 0.64 -8.54
CA ASP A 98 12.45 -0.41 -8.98
C ASP A 98 10.99 0.06 -9.17
N GLU A 99 10.78 1.37 -9.38
CA GLU A 99 9.45 1.98 -9.54
C GLU A 99 8.62 1.32 -10.67
N ALA A 100 9.29 0.77 -11.69
CA ALA A 100 8.65 0.16 -12.85
C ALA A 100 8.35 -1.35 -12.75
N SER A 101 8.92 -2.09 -11.78
CA SER A 101 8.86 -3.57 -11.74
C SER A 101 8.35 -4.18 -10.43
N TYR A 102 7.80 -3.37 -9.51
CA TYR A 102 7.27 -3.90 -8.25
C TYR A 102 6.13 -4.90 -8.47
N VAL A 103 6.41 -6.18 -8.20
CA VAL A 103 5.42 -7.24 -8.04
C VAL A 103 5.17 -7.36 -6.53
N PRO A 104 3.93 -7.20 -6.05
CA PRO A 104 3.62 -7.37 -4.64
C PRO A 104 4.11 -8.74 -4.18
N LEU A 105 4.74 -8.79 -3.00
CA LEU A 105 4.98 -10.07 -2.35
C LEU A 105 3.61 -10.68 -2.05
N VAL A 106 3.25 -11.71 -2.79
CA VAL A 106 2.20 -12.63 -2.36
C VAL A 106 2.66 -13.20 -1.03
N ASP A 107 1.91 -12.92 0.03
CA ASP A 107 2.11 -13.60 1.29
C ASP A 107 1.87 -15.10 1.01
N GLU A 108 2.91 -15.93 1.10
CA GLU A 108 2.81 -17.38 0.89
C GLU A 108 2.01 -18.09 1.99
N ASN A 109 1.33 -17.31 2.85
CA ASN A 109 0.39 -17.81 3.83
C ASN A 109 -1.06 -17.58 3.36
N PRO A 110 -1.66 -18.53 2.61
CA PRO A 110 -3.06 -18.44 2.17
C PRO A 110 -4.08 -18.51 3.33
N ALA A 111 -3.62 -18.61 4.59
CA ALA A 111 -4.46 -18.68 5.78
C ALA A 111 -4.73 -17.33 6.46
N ALA A 112 -4.24 -16.22 5.89
CA ALA A 112 -4.63 -14.86 6.31
C ALA A 112 -5.49 -14.21 5.22
N GLU A 113 -6.56 -14.90 4.81
CA GLU A 113 -7.75 -14.14 4.46
C GLU A 113 -8.15 -13.43 5.76
N ASP A 114 -8.17 -12.10 5.75
CA ASP A 114 -8.77 -11.33 6.83
C ASP A 114 -10.27 -11.68 6.83
N ASP A 115 -10.62 -12.76 7.54
CA ASP A 115 -11.99 -13.11 7.92
C ASP A 115 -12.47 -12.03 8.89
N ILE A 116 -12.86 -10.88 8.33
CA ILE A 116 -13.60 -9.86 9.05
C ILE A 116 -15.03 -10.39 9.14
N GLU A 117 -15.35 -10.96 10.30
CA GLU A 117 -16.71 -11.33 10.71
C GLU A 117 -17.65 -10.13 10.41
N SER A 118 -18.60 -10.31 9.49
CA SER A 118 -19.46 -9.24 8.99
C SER A 118 -20.54 -8.89 10.01
N ASP A 119 -20.23 -7.95 10.90
CA ASP A 119 -21.21 -7.30 11.76
C ASP A 119 -22.15 -6.41 10.92
N VAL A 120 -23.44 -6.33 11.29
CA VAL A 120 -24.49 -5.62 10.55
C VAL A 120 -24.20 -4.10 10.43
N GLY A 121 -23.28 -3.57 11.25
CA GLY A 121 -22.71 -2.23 11.12
C GLY A 121 -21.79 -2.00 9.92
N ASP A 122 -21.41 -3.05 9.19
CA ASP A 122 -20.47 -3.00 8.06
C ASP A 122 -21.13 -2.54 6.75
N VAL A 123 -22.43 -2.79 6.56
CA VAL A 123 -23.15 -2.40 5.32
C VAL A 123 -23.20 -0.88 5.15
N VAL A 124 -23.55 -0.16 6.22
CA VAL A 124 -23.57 1.31 6.23
C VAL A 124 -22.17 1.88 6.03
N GLY A 125 -21.15 1.21 6.58
CA GLY A 125 -19.75 1.54 6.35
C GLY A 125 -19.33 1.35 4.89
N ALA A 126 -19.78 0.27 4.25
CA ALA A 126 -19.45 -0.05 2.87
C ALA A 126 -20.09 0.93 1.87
N GLU A 127 -21.34 1.34 2.10
CA GLU A 127 -22.02 2.36 1.29
C GLU A 127 -21.35 3.72 1.43
N TYR A 128 -21.05 4.14 2.66
CA TYR A 128 -20.32 5.38 2.91
C TYR A 128 -18.95 5.38 2.22
N MET A 129 -18.16 4.32 2.35
CA MET A 129 -16.85 4.23 1.71
C MET A 129 -16.94 4.19 0.17
N SER A 130 -18.04 3.64 -0.37
CA SER A 130 -18.30 3.69 -1.81
C SER A 130 -18.59 5.12 -2.27
N ALA A 131 -19.36 5.89 -1.52
CA ALA A 131 -19.60 7.31 -1.82
C ALA A 131 -18.32 8.15 -1.72
N VAL A 132 -17.48 7.90 -0.70
CA VAL A 132 -16.16 8.55 -0.58
C VAL A 132 -15.27 8.22 -1.78
N ARG A 133 -15.22 6.94 -2.18
CA ARG A 133 -14.48 6.51 -3.38
C ARG A 133 -14.93 7.26 -4.63
N ASP A 134 -16.24 7.34 -4.84
CA ASP A 134 -16.82 7.98 -6.01
C ASP A 134 -16.51 9.48 -6.05
N SER A 135 -16.56 10.16 -4.90
CA SER A 135 -16.13 11.56 -4.76
C SER A 135 -14.66 11.76 -5.13
N ILE A 136 -13.76 10.92 -4.60
CA ILE A 136 -12.32 10.98 -4.91
C ILE A 136 -12.07 10.69 -6.40
N ALA A 137 -12.78 9.73 -6.98
CA ALA A 137 -12.66 9.38 -8.39
C ALA A 137 -13.06 10.55 -9.31
N GLU A 138 -14.10 11.29 -8.95
CA GLU A 138 -14.51 12.50 -9.66
C GLU A 138 -13.43 13.59 -9.58
N GLU A 139 -12.93 13.87 -8.38
CA GLU A 139 -11.92 14.90 -8.16
C GLU A 139 -10.61 14.60 -8.91
N ILE A 140 -10.12 13.37 -8.85
CA ILE A 140 -8.92 12.93 -9.57
C ILE A 140 -9.10 13.10 -11.08
N TYR A 141 -10.29 12.78 -11.59
CA TYR A 141 -10.57 12.86 -13.02
C TYR A 141 -10.66 14.30 -13.51
N MET A 142 -11.32 15.18 -12.75
CA MET A 142 -11.44 16.60 -13.07
C MET A 142 -10.09 17.33 -13.02
N THR A 143 -9.22 16.95 -12.09
CA THR A 143 -7.87 17.54 -11.96
C THR A 143 -6.94 17.21 -13.14
N ARG A 144 -7.25 16.15 -13.91
CA ARG A 144 -6.42 15.67 -15.03
C ARG A 144 -6.93 16.10 -16.41
N ARG A 145 -7.94 16.97 -16.47
CA ARG A 145 -8.50 17.56 -17.70
C ARG A 145 -7.96 18.96 -17.91
#